data_AF-A0A7V9MJQ1-F1
#
_entry.id   AF-A0A7V9MJQ1-F1
#
_cell.length_a   1.000
_cell.length_b   1.000
_cell.length_c   1.000
_cell.angle_alpha   90.00
_cell.angle_beta   90.00
_cell.angle_gamma   90.00
#
_symmetry.space_group_name_H-M   'P 1'
#
loop_
_entity.id
_entity.type
_entity.pdbx_description
1 polymer ?
#
loop_
_entity_poly.entity_id
_entity_poly.type
_entity_poly.pdbx_seq_one_letter_code
_entity_poly.pdbx_strand_id
1 'polypeptide(L)'
;MILPYLVFFAAISLIMLSLTEFRDSILNLVKKKAIQYSSFNFSDYSQYDEILSRYFQYYTNLNKEGKVKFMARLVDFIRLKKFQGMEKLKVTNEMKVLISASAIQLTFGLDEFLLDFFTTIKIYPRYFYSKLLQAEIKGGASNKGVLMISWEDFLKGYKYPHDNYNLGLHEMAHVLKINVLKGKHFDEKFSFYLDEWLKIGKTEFARLQRKNKSLLREYGGTNRHEFFAVCIEHFFENPLSFKEELPDIYNHLCFLLNQDPLNNNSNYMLNVNFLESVNRNARLIPIPKTIKKNYKYHTWHWTYSVMLFGIFLGIITMMLFPSFTIIPIEDLVKIALIGAVLATLFQYRYLVINNNILKPMDFVLYAFFGIMPAVLCLFFLTNFLVSSGIVVEDHKIINIINRGEEIVFQLENDSYGKYPLIRTMKKSSIPDTIYEKGYTTLRIKFGNGIMGYKTHLNNQLF
;
A
#
# COMPACT_ATOMS: atom_id res chain seq x y z
N MET A 1 27.73 -30.08 5.97
CA MET A 1 27.82 -29.54 4.59
C MET A 1 26.46 -29.34 3.88
N ILE A 2 25.33 -29.90 4.38
CA ILE A 2 24.01 -29.85 3.71
C ILE A 2 23.22 -28.55 4.02
N LEU A 3 23.47 -27.93 5.17
CA LEU A 3 22.76 -26.74 5.64
C LEU A 3 22.82 -25.52 4.70
N PRO A 4 23.95 -25.21 4.01
CA PRO A 4 24.01 -24.14 3.01
C PRO A 4 23.09 -24.40 1.81
N TYR A 5 22.92 -25.67 1.41
CA TYR A 5 22.03 -26.04 0.30
C TYR A 5 20.56 -25.92 0.69
N LEU A 6 20.20 -26.21 1.93
CA LEU A 6 18.84 -25.96 2.44
C LEU A 6 18.51 -24.47 2.50
N VAL A 7 19.46 -23.62 2.90
CA VAL A 7 19.31 -22.16 2.87
C VAL A 7 19.16 -21.65 1.43
N PHE A 8 19.92 -22.22 0.49
CA PHE A 8 19.81 -21.91 -0.94
C PHE A 8 18.45 -22.33 -1.53
N PHE A 9 17.97 -23.54 -1.22
CA PHE A 9 16.65 -24.01 -1.66
C PHE A 9 15.51 -23.21 -1.03
N ALA A 10 15.62 -22.80 0.24
CA ALA A 10 14.64 -21.92 0.89
C ALA A 10 14.59 -20.52 0.23
N ALA A 11 15.76 -19.97 -0.14
CA ALA A 11 15.83 -18.72 -0.89
C ALA A 11 15.18 -18.84 -2.29
N ILE A 12 15.38 -19.97 -2.99
CA ILE A 12 14.72 -20.27 -4.27
C ILE A 12 13.20 -20.43 -4.11
N SER A 13 12.73 -21.12 -3.07
CA SER A 13 11.30 -21.24 -2.78
C SER A 13 10.65 -19.88 -2.49
N LEU A 14 11.38 -18.95 -1.88
CA LEU A 14 10.93 -17.57 -1.63
C LEU A 14 10.91 -16.71 -2.90
N ILE A 15 11.87 -16.87 -3.81
CA ILE A 15 11.82 -16.27 -5.15
C ILE A 15 10.60 -16.78 -5.90
N MET A 16 10.32 -18.08 -5.84
CA MET A 16 9.11 -18.69 -6.43
C MET A 16 7.81 -18.15 -5.80
N LEU A 17 7.78 -17.90 -4.49
CA LEU A 17 6.64 -17.25 -3.82
C LEU A 17 6.44 -15.79 -4.28
N SER A 18 7.52 -15.02 -4.43
CA SER A 18 7.43 -13.68 -5.03
C SER A 18 6.93 -13.71 -6.48
N LEU A 19 7.29 -14.77 -7.23
CA LEU A 19 6.78 -15.02 -8.58
C LEU A 19 5.31 -15.45 -8.59
N THR A 20 4.80 -16.10 -7.54
CA THR A 20 3.35 -16.36 -7.39
C THR A 20 2.54 -15.11 -7.05
N GLU A 21 3.10 -14.15 -6.31
CA GLU A 21 2.45 -12.85 -6.12
C GLU A 21 2.52 -11.98 -7.37
N PHE A 22 3.62 -12.07 -8.13
CA PHE A 22 3.72 -11.52 -9.48
C PHE A 22 2.68 -12.18 -10.40
N ARG A 23 2.46 -13.49 -10.31
CA ARG A 23 1.40 -14.22 -11.03
C ARG A 23 0.03 -13.70 -10.64
N ASP A 24 -0.26 -13.46 -9.36
CA ASP A 24 -1.59 -12.97 -8.94
C ASP A 24 -1.82 -11.51 -9.38
N SER A 25 -0.77 -10.67 -9.42
CA SER A 25 -0.82 -9.35 -10.07
C SER A 25 -1.03 -9.45 -11.59
N ILE A 26 -0.35 -10.39 -12.26
CA ILE A 26 -0.53 -10.70 -13.68
C ILE A 26 -1.94 -11.26 -13.93
N LEU A 27 -2.49 -12.12 -13.06
CA LEU A 27 -3.84 -12.66 -13.16
C LEU A 27 -4.90 -11.58 -12.94
N ASN A 28 -4.65 -10.59 -12.10
CA ASN A 28 -5.51 -9.41 -11.99
C ASN A 28 -5.43 -8.52 -13.24
N LEU A 29 -4.24 -8.37 -13.83
CA LEU A 29 -4.04 -7.75 -15.15
C LEU A 29 -4.76 -8.51 -16.28
N VAL A 30 -4.71 -9.84 -16.26
CA VAL A 30 -5.39 -10.74 -17.21
C VAL A 30 -6.91 -10.73 -16.98
N LYS A 31 -7.39 -10.68 -15.73
CA LYS A 31 -8.82 -10.51 -15.40
C LYS A 31 -9.32 -9.13 -15.85
N LYS A 32 -8.56 -8.06 -15.66
CA LYS A 32 -8.85 -6.74 -16.24
C LYS A 32 -8.99 -6.81 -17.77
N LYS A 33 -8.10 -7.54 -18.45
CA LYS A 33 -8.21 -7.81 -19.89
C LYS A 33 -9.39 -8.72 -20.25
N ALA A 34 -9.72 -9.72 -19.42
CA ALA A 34 -10.82 -10.65 -19.67
C ALA A 34 -12.20 -9.98 -19.47
N ILE A 35 -12.30 -9.01 -18.56
CA ILE A 35 -13.49 -8.15 -18.40
C ILE A 35 -13.76 -7.35 -19.69
N GLN A 36 -12.71 -7.01 -20.46
CA GLN A 36 -12.82 -6.35 -21.76
C GLN A 36 -13.49 -7.23 -22.85
N TYR A 37 -13.64 -8.53 -22.62
CA TYR A 37 -14.26 -9.50 -23.55
C TYR A 37 -15.49 -10.18 -22.93
N SER A 38 -16.32 -9.43 -22.21
CA SER A 38 -17.63 -9.95 -21.81
C SER A 38 -18.53 -10.09 -23.04
N SER A 39 -19.12 -11.27 -23.24
CA SER A 39 -20.08 -11.57 -24.30
C SER A 39 -21.35 -10.74 -24.12
N PHE A 40 -21.34 -9.52 -24.64
CA PHE A 40 -22.47 -8.60 -24.54
C PHE A 40 -23.55 -8.99 -25.55
N ASN A 41 -24.78 -9.23 -25.08
CA ASN A 41 -25.90 -9.52 -25.96
C ASN A 41 -26.36 -8.25 -26.69
N PHE A 42 -26.53 -8.34 -28.01
CA PHE A 42 -26.93 -7.21 -28.86
C PHE A 42 -28.30 -6.60 -28.47
N SER A 43 -29.22 -7.42 -27.94
CA SER A 43 -30.53 -6.95 -27.45
C SER A 43 -30.41 -6.00 -26.25
N ASP A 44 -29.46 -6.27 -25.35
CA ASP A 44 -29.21 -5.43 -24.17
C ASP A 44 -28.54 -4.11 -24.58
N TYR A 45 -27.70 -4.14 -25.62
CA TYR A 45 -27.10 -2.92 -26.20
C TYR A 45 -28.19 -1.92 -26.62
N SER A 46 -29.14 -2.37 -27.45
CA SER A 46 -30.16 -1.48 -28.02
C SER A 46 -31.01 -0.84 -26.92
N GLN A 47 -31.42 -1.62 -25.91
CA GLN A 47 -32.21 -1.10 -24.81
C GLN A 47 -31.43 -0.08 -23.96
N TYR A 48 -30.16 -0.37 -23.64
CA TYR A 48 -29.35 0.51 -22.80
C TYR A 48 -28.99 1.80 -23.53
N ASP A 49 -28.67 1.71 -24.83
CA ASP A 49 -28.38 2.87 -25.68
C ASP A 49 -29.59 3.82 -25.79
N GLU A 50 -30.81 3.27 -25.95
CA GLU A 50 -32.05 4.06 -25.98
C GLU A 50 -32.28 4.81 -24.66
N ILE A 51 -32.16 4.10 -23.53
CA ILE A 51 -32.32 4.70 -22.19
C ILE A 51 -31.30 5.83 -21.98
N LEU A 52 -30.03 5.59 -22.31
CA LEU A 52 -28.98 6.59 -22.10
C LEU A 52 -29.09 7.76 -23.05
N SER A 53 -29.48 7.52 -24.30
CA SER A 53 -29.69 8.59 -25.29
C SER A 53 -30.83 9.52 -24.88
N ARG A 54 -31.79 9.02 -24.09
CA ARG A 54 -32.92 9.82 -23.59
C ARG A 54 -32.57 10.69 -22.38
N TYR A 55 -31.75 10.20 -21.46
CA TYR A 55 -31.58 10.83 -20.14
C TYR A 55 -30.17 11.33 -19.82
N PHE A 56 -29.13 10.88 -20.55
CA PHE A 56 -27.74 11.20 -20.23
C PHE A 56 -27.07 11.99 -21.35
N GLN A 57 -27.09 13.33 -21.24
CA GLN A 57 -26.40 14.21 -22.18
C GLN A 57 -24.89 13.92 -22.26
N TYR A 58 -24.29 13.51 -21.13
CA TYR A 58 -22.89 13.09 -21.10
C TYR A 58 -22.61 11.98 -22.13
N TYR A 59 -23.48 10.97 -22.19
CA TYR A 59 -23.37 9.84 -23.11
C TYR A 59 -23.68 10.21 -24.56
N THR A 60 -24.69 11.05 -24.80
CA THR A 60 -25.07 11.45 -26.17
C THR A 60 -23.96 12.22 -26.87
N ASN A 61 -23.17 12.98 -26.12
CA ASN A 61 -22.05 13.77 -26.61
C ASN A 61 -20.78 12.94 -26.91
N LEU A 62 -20.73 11.66 -26.49
CA LEU A 62 -19.61 10.79 -26.81
C LEU A 62 -19.62 10.42 -28.30
N ASN A 63 -18.43 10.32 -28.88
CA ASN A 63 -18.27 9.73 -30.20
C ASN A 63 -18.48 8.20 -30.16
N LYS A 64 -18.44 7.54 -31.32
CA LYS A 64 -18.69 6.10 -31.43
C LYS A 64 -17.80 5.25 -30.51
N GLU A 65 -16.49 5.54 -30.47
CA GLU A 65 -15.53 4.82 -29.62
C GLU A 65 -15.80 5.08 -28.13
N GLY A 66 -16.12 6.33 -27.77
CA GLY A 66 -16.47 6.72 -26.41
C GLY A 66 -17.72 5.99 -25.92
N LYS A 67 -18.76 5.90 -26.78
CA LYS A 67 -19.99 5.16 -26.48
C LYS A 67 -19.73 3.67 -26.26
N VAL A 68 -18.90 3.04 -27.10
CA VAL A 68 -18.50 1.63 -26.92
C VAL A 68 -17.78 1.42 -25.59
N LYS A 69 -16.81 2.28 -25.25
CA LYS A 69 -16.11 2.23 -23.95
C LYS A 69 -17.09 2.41 -22.79
N PHE A 70 -18.01 3.37 -22.89
CA PHE A 70 -19.01 3.65 -21.85
C PHE A 70 -19.93 2.43 -21.65
N MET A 71 -20.44 1.84 -22.74
CA MET A 71 -21.31 0.66 -22.70
C MET A 71 -20.61 -0.53 -22.06
N ALA A 72 -19.38 -0.84 -22.46
CA ALA A 72 -18.63 -1.95 -21.89
C ALA A 72 -18.50 -1.80 -20.36
N ARG A 73 -18.08 -0.61 -19.90
CA ARG A 73 -17.94 -0.31 -18.47
C ARG A 73 -19.27 -0.36 -17.72
N LEU A 74 -20.34 0.14 -18.32
CA LEU A 74 -21.69 0.14 -17.75
C LEU A 74 -22.16 -1.29 -17.48
N VAL A 75 -21.99 -2.18 -18.45
CA VAL A 75 -22.42 -3.59 -18.36
C VAL A 75 -21.66 -4.32 -17.28
N ASP A 76 -20.34 -4.12 -17.22
CA ASP A 76 -19.51 -4.71 -16.17
C ASP A 76 -19.91 -4.22 -14.78
N PHE A 77 -20.21 -2.92 -14.67
CA PHE A 77 -20.69 -2.35 -13.42
C PHE A 77 -22.03 -2.98 -13.02
N ILE A 78 -23.05 -2.96 -13.89
CA ILE A 78 -24.38 -3.54 -13.62
C ILE A 78 -24.26 -5.01 -13.20
N ARG A 79 -23.44 -5.80 -13.91
CA ARG A 79 -23.24 -7.23 -13.63
C ARG A 79 -22.69 -7.49 -12.23
N LEU A 80 -21.83 -6.60 -11.73
CA LEU A 80 -21.17 -6.76 -10.43
C LEU A 80 -21.95 -6.13 -9.27
N LYS A 81 -23.03 -5.40 -9.53
CA LYS A 81 -23.85 -4.75 -8.50
C LYS A 81 -25.16 -5.48 -8.25
N LYS A 82 -25.52 -5.59 -6.97
CA LYS A 82 -26.84 -6.04 -6.53
C LYS A 82 -27.76 -4.84 -6.35
N PHE A 83 -28.76 -4.71 -7.21
CA PHE A 83 -29.79 -3.69 -7.09
C PHE A 83 -30.98 -4.20 -6.27
N GLN A 84 -31.36 -3.46 -5.24
CA GLN A 84 -32.45 -3.81 -4.32
C GLN A 84 -33.47 -2.68 -4.26
N GLY A 85 -34.71 -2.96 -4.64
CA GLY A 85 -35.82 -2.02 -4.49
C GLY A 85 -36.35 -2.07 -3.06
N MET A 86 -36.49 -0.90 -2.46
CA MET A 86 -37.02 -0.72 -1.11
C MET A 86 -38.49 -0.30 -1.19
N GLU A 87 -39.24 -0.44 -0.10
CA GLU A 87 -40.64 0.02 -0.03
C GLU A 87 -41.55 -0.55 -1.14
N LYS A 88 -41.36 -1.85 -1.46
CA LYS A 88 -42.07 -2.58 -2.53
C LYS A 88 -41.77 -2.07 -3.95
N LEU A 89 -40.78 -1.20 -4.14
CA LEU A 89 -40.31 -0.79 -5.45
C LEU A 89 -39.76 -2.00 -6.22
N LYS A 90 -40.26 -2.24 -7.43
CA LYS A 90 -39.66 -3.20 -8.36
C LYS A 90 -38.56 -2.50 -9.15
N VAL A 91 -37.33 -2.99 -9.06
CA VAL A 91 -36.19 -2.42 -9.78
C VAL A 91 -36.34 -2.68 -11.28
N THR A 92 -36.38 -1.61 -12.07
CA THR A 92 -36.44 -1.67 -13.54
C THR A 92 -35.04 -1.66 -14.16
N ASN A 93 -34.91 -2.03 -15.44
CA ASN A 93 -33.64 -1.90 -16.16
C ASN A 93 -33.22 -0.43 -16.30
N GLU A 94 -34.18 0.48 -16.50
CA GLU A 94 -33.94 1.93 -16.52
C GLU A 94 -33.21 2.40 -15.25
N MET A 95 -33.68 2.00 -14.07
CA MET A 95 -33.02 2.34 -12.80
C MET A 95 -31.57 1.81 -12.75
N LYS A 96 -31.34 0.56 -13.16
CA LYS A 96 -30.00 -0.03 -13.15
C LYS A 96 -29.06 0.71 -14.09
N VAL A 97 -29.53 1.00 -15.31
CA VAL A 97 -28.77 1.69 -16.35
C VAL A 97 -28.41 3.10 -15.91
N LEU A 98 -29.39 3.91 -15.50
CA LEU A 98 -29.13 5.31 -15.17
C LEU A 98 -28.24 5.45 -13.92
N ILE A 99 -28.49 4.68 -12.86
CA ILE A 99 -27.64 4.73 -11.66
C ILE A 99 -26.21 4.29 -12.01
N SER A 100 -26.04 3.23 -12.80
CA SER A 100 -24.70 2.78 -13.21
C SER A 100 -24.01 3.80 -14.10
N ALA A 101 -24.75 4.48 -14.98
CA ALA A 101 -24.21 5.51 -15.85
C ALA A 101 -23.66 6.71 -15.07
N SER A 102 -24.25 7.07 -13.92
CA SER A 102 -23.67 8.11 -13.05
C SER A 102 -22.28 7.72 -12.52
N ALA A 103 -22.06 6.44 -12.19
CA ALA A 103 -20.75 5.93 -11.77
C ALA A 103 -19.75 5.95 -12.93
N ILE A 104 -20.17 5.51 -14.13
CA ILE A 104 -19.31 5.48 -15.30
C ILE A 104 -18.96 6.89 -15.78
N GLN A 105 -19.90 7.84 -15.72
CA GLN A 105 -19.64 9.25 -16.01
C GLN A 105 -18.55 9.80 -15.10
N LEU A 106 -18.68 9.63 -13.77
CA LEU A 106 -17.67 10.09 -12.82
C LEU A 106 -16.29 9.46 -13.08
N THR A 107 -16.26 8.16 -13.41
CA THR A 107 -15.02 7.38 -13.52
C THR A 107 -14.52 7.21 -14.95
N PHE A 108 -15.09 7.91 -15.94
CA PHE A 108 -14.86 7.64 -17.36
C PHE A 108 -13.39 7.80 -17.79
N GLY A 109 -12.69 8.78 -17.21
CA GLY A 109 -11.26 9.03 -17.44
C GLY A 109 -10.32 8.20 -16.57
N LEU A 110 -10.85 7.50 -15.56
CA LEU A 110 -10.08 6.66 -14.65
C LEU A 110 -9.86 5.27 -15.22
N ASP A 111 -8.79 4.61 -14.77
CA ASP A 111 -8.48 3.23 -15.14
C ASP A 111 -9.35 2.24 -14.35
N GLU A 112 -9.62 2.56 -13.08
CA GLU A 112 -10.51 1.79 -12.21
C GLU A 112 -11.88 2.44 -12.09
N PHE A 113 -12.92 1.74 -12.56
CA PHE A 113 -14.29 2.27 -12.64
C PHE A 113 -15.33 1.43 -11.88
N LEU A 114 -14.94 0.24 -11.40
CA LEU A 114 -15.89 -0.73 -10.85
C LEU A 114 -16.38 -0.38 -9.45
N LEU A 115 -15.63 0.41 -8.67
CA LEU A 115 -15.97 0.77 -7.29
C LEU A 115 -16.32 -0.49 -6.46
N ASP A 116 -15.38 -1.43 -6.41
CA ASP A 116 -15.57 -2.81 -5.95
C ASP A 116 -15.98 -2.97 -4.48
N PHE A 117 -15.69 -1.97 -3.64
CA PHE A 117 -16.13 -1.95 -2.25
C PHE A 117 -17.65 -1.89 -2.12
N PHE A 118 -18.34 -1.24 -3.06
CA PHE A 118 -19.78 -1.09 -3.05
C PHE A 118 -20.42 -2.18 -3.91
N THR A 119 -21.04 -3.15 -3.27
CA THR A 119 -21.65 -4.31 -3.95
C THR A 119 -23.16 -4.22 -4.03
N THR A 120 -23.80 -3.41 -3.16
CA THR A 120 -25.25 -3.31 -3.07
C THR A 120 -25.72 -1.87 -3.27
N ILE A 121 -26.72 -1.69 -4.14
CA ILE A 121 -27.39 -0.42 -4.41
C ILE A 121 -28.86 -0.57 -4.00
N LYS A 122 -29.27 0.18 -2.98
CA LYS A 122 -30.65 0.25 -2.50
C LYS A 122 -31.36 1.44 -3.12
N ILE A 123 -32.48 1.18 -3.76
CA ILE A 123 -33.27 2.17 -4.48
C ILE A 123 -34.58 2.37 -3.72
N TYR A 124 -34.80 3.57 -3.23
CA TYR A 124 -36.04 4.00 -2.59
C TYR A 124 -36.89 4.77 -3.61
N PRO A 125 -38.23 4.68 -3.57
CA PRO A 125 -39.08 5.48 -4.45
C PRO A 125 -38.87 6.99 -4.27
N ARG A 126 -38.74 7.44 -3.02
CA ARG A 126 -38.64 8.85 -2.58
C ARG A 126 -37.58 8.99 -1.47
N TYR A 127 -37.47 10.17 -0.86
CA TYR A 127 -36.65 10.37 0.33
C TYR A 127 -37.03 9.38 1.44
N PHE A 128 -36.06 9.01 2.27
CA PHE A 128 -36.23 7.97 3.29
C PHE A 128 -35.58 8.36 4.61
N TYR A 129 -36.10 7.85 5.72
CA TYR A 129 -35.59 8.17 7.04
C TYR A 129 -34.30 7.41 7.36
N SER A 130 -33.23 8.16 7.66
CA SER A 130 -31.97 7.60 8.16
C SER A 130 -31.96 7.56 9.67
N LYS A 131 -31.93 6.36 10.25
CA LYS A 131 -31.75 6.20 11.70
C LYS A 131 -30.42 6.77 12.21
N LEU A 132 -29.38 6.76 11.37
CA LEU A 132 -28.05 7.25 11.72
C LEU A 132 -28.02 8.77 11.84
N LEU A 133 -28.68 9.46 10.91
CA LEU A 133 -28.70 10.92 10.85
C LEU A 133 -29.93 11.53 11.53
N GLN A 134 -30.87 10.69 11.96
CA GLN A 134 -32.17 11.08 12.53
C GLN A 134 -32.92 12.09 11.66
N ALA A 135 -32.81 11.93 10.34
CA ALA A 135 -33.35 12.85 9.36
C ALA A 135 -33.78 12.11 8.09
N GLU A 136 -34.69 12.72 7.35
CA GLU A 136 -35.00 12.30 5.99
C GLU A 136 -33.86 12.67 5.06
N ILE A 137 -33.37 11.67 4.33
CA ILE A 137 -32.27 11.82 3.39
C ILE A 137 -32.69 11.33 2.02
N LYS A 138 -32.02 11.87 1.00
CA LYS A 138 -32.25 11.53 -0.40
C LYS A 138 -31.28 10.47 -0.89
N GLY A 139 -30.10 10.41 -0.31
CA GLY A 139 -29.07 9.42 -0.63
C GLY A 139 -28.11 9.21 0.52
N GLY A 140 -27.30 8.17 0.41
CA GLY A 140 -26.18 7.97 1.32
C GLY A 140 -25.27 6.80 0.93
N ALA A 141 -23.97 7.02 1.07
CA ALA A 141 -22.95 5.99 0.92
C ALA A 141 -22.53 5.43 2.29
N SER A 142 -22.80 4.15 2.51
CA SER A 142 -22.46 3.46 3.76
C SER A 142 -21.02 2.96 3.78
N ASN A 143 -20.40 3.05 4.97
CA ASN A 143 -19.12 2.44 5.30
C ASN A 143 -19.09 0.90 5.24
N LYS A 144 -20.21 0.25 4.90
CA LYS A 144 -20.38 -1.19 4.70
C LYS A 144 -20.57 -1.60 3.23
N GLY A 145 -20.26 -0.71 2.27
CA GLY A 145 -20.35 -1.03 0.85
C GLY A 145 -21.78 -1.03 0.30
N VAL A 146 -22.66 -0.20 0.86
CA VAL A 146 -24.05 -0.04 0.44
C VAL A 146 -24.28 1.40 0.01
N LEU A 147 -24.74 1.59 -1.23
CA LEU A 147 -25.23 2.87 -1.73
C LEU A 147 -26.76 2.90 -1.58
N MET A 148 -27.30 4.01 -1.11
CA MET A 148 -28.74 4.25 -0.99
C MET A 148 -29.10 5.48 -1.80
N ILE A 149 -30.13 5.39 -2.64
CA ILE A 149 -30.56 6.47 -3.53
C ILE A 149 -32.09 6.54 -3.57
N SER A 150 -32.64 7.75 -3.49
CA SER A 150 -34.01 8.06 -3.88
C SER A 150 -34.12 8.18 -5.39
N TRP A 151 -35.02 7.38 -5.99
CA TRP A 151 -35.25 7.37 -7.42
C TRP A 151 -35.85 8.68 -7.94
N GLU A 152 -36.82 9.25 -7.21
CA GLU A 152 -37.43 10.53 -7.57
C GLU A 152 -36.39 11.66 -7.63
N ASP A 153 -35.55 11.78 -6.61
CA ASP A 153 -34.51 12.82 -6.56
C ASP A 153 -33.37 12.55 -7.56
N PHE A 154 -33.04 11.27 -7.81
CA PHE A 154 -32.08 10.89 -8.84
C PHE A 154 -32.55 11.36 -10.22
N LEU A 155 -33.80 11.10 -10.59
CA LEU A 155 -34.35 11.54 -11.87
C LEU A 155 -34.41 13.06 -12.00
N LYS A 156 -34.68 13.79 -10.91
CA LYS A 156 -34.69 15.27 -10.92
C LYS A 156 -33.34 15.83 -11.34
N GLY A 157 -32.23 15.29 -10.83
CA GLY A 157 -30.88 15.77 -11.20
C GLY A 157 -30.54 15.58 -12.68
N TYR A 158 -30.99 14.48 -13.30
CA TYR A 158 -30.77 14.28 -14.74
C TYR A 158 -31.81 14.97 -15.63
N LYS A 159 -32.94 15.39 -15.07
CA LYS A 159 -33.98 16.16 -15.79
C LYS A 159 -33.60 17.63 -15.95
N TYR A 160 -32.88 18.20 -14.98
CA TYR A 160 -32.48 19.61 -14.97
C TYR A 160 -30.95 19.72 -14.88
N PRO A 161 -30.21 19.36 -15.95
CA PRO A 161 -28.76 19.12 -15.90
C PRO A 161 -27.88 20.36 -15.64
N HIS A 162 -28.47 21.53 -15.37
CA HIS A 162 -27.78 22.80 -15.15
C HIS A 162 -28.18 23.47 -13.82
N ASP A 163 -28.87 22.77 -12.92
CA ASP A 163 -29.26 23.33 -11.62
C ASP A 163 -28.19 23.17 -10.52
N ASN A 164 -27.06 22.51 -10.83
CA ASN A 164 -25.97 22.17 -9.90
C ASN A 164 -26.41 21.24 -8.76
N TYR A 165 -27.42 20.42 -9.02
CA TYR A 165 -28.01 19.49 -8.08
C TYR A 165 -28.17 18.10 -8.72
N ASN A 166 -27.15 17.26 -8.56
CA ASN A 166 -27.17 15.91 -9.10
C ASN A 166 -26.94 14.86 -8.02
N LEU A 167 -28.02 14.29 -7.49
CA LEU A 167 -27.93 13.26 -6.44
C LEU A 167 -27.09 12.06 -6.88
N GLY A 168 -27.20 11.64 -8.15
CA GLY A 168 -26.44 10.51 -8.69
C GLY A 168 -24.94 10.76 -8.60
N LEU A 169 -24.47 11.87 -9.18
CA LEU A 169 -23.06 12.26 -9.13
C LEU A 169 -22.58 12.53 -7.70
N HIS A 170 -23.41 13.18 -6.87
CA HIS A 170 -23.11 13.48 -5.48
C HIS A 170 -22.80 12.21 -4.67
N GLU A 171 -23.69 11.23 -4.71
CA GLU A 171 -23.48 9.98 -3.98
C GLU A 171 -22.34 9.16 -4.58
N MET A 172 -22.18 9.16 -5.91
CA MET A 172 -21.05 8.48 -6.55
C MET A 172 -19.70 9.11 -6.19
N ALA A 173 -19.64 10.42 -5.93
CA ALA A 173 -18.45 11.08 -5.42
C ALA A 173 -18.05 10.54 -4.03
N HIS A 174 -19.03 10.33 -3.14
CA HIS A 174 -18.80 9.68 -1.85
C HIS A 174 -18.35 8.23 -2.00
N VAL A 175 -19.01 7.47 -2.88
CA VAL A 175 -18.65 6.07 -3.21
C VAL A 175 -17.20 5.99 -3.70
N LEU A 176 -16.79 6.84 -4.63
CA LEU A 176 -15.42 6.88 -5.17
C LEU A 176 -14.38 7.11 -4.06
N LYS A 177 -14.60 8.10 -3.19
CA LYS A 177 -13.69 8.38 -2.07
C LYS A 177 -13.63 7.23 -1.06
N ILE A 178 -14.77 6.62 -0.73
CA ILE A 178 -14.79 5.48 0.20
C ILE A 178 -14.12 4.25 -0.44
N ASN A 179 -14.29 4.05 -1.75
CA ASN A 179 -13.66 2.95 -2.45
C ASN A 179 -12.13 3.04 -2.43
N VAL A 180 -11.56 4.24 -2.52
CA VAL A 180 -10.10 4.44 -2.34
C VAL A 180 -9.63 4.01 -0.94
N LEU A 181 -10.47 4.18 0.09
CA LEU A 181 -10.11 3.84 1.47
C LEU A 181 -10.26 2.35 1.79
N LYS A 182 -11.21 1.66 1.15
CA LYS A 182 -11.69 0.33 1.58
C LYS A 182 -11.81 -0.71 0.47
N GLY A 183 -11.75 -0.28 -0.78
CA GLY A 183 -11.78 -1.15 -1.95
C GLY A 183 -10.48 -1.91 -2.11
N LYS A 184 -10.54 -3.03 -2.83
CA LYS A 184 -9.34 -3.79 -3.18
C LYS A 184 -8.65 -3.18 -4.39
N HIS A 185 -9.45 -2.61 -5.29
CA HIS A 185 -9.00 -1.94 -6.50
C HIS A 185 -9.46 -0.49 -6.50
N PHE A 186 -8.54 0.44 -6.75
CA PHE A 186 -8.79 1.86 -6.86
C PHE A 186 -7.77 2.51 -7.81
N ASP A 187 -8.15 3.64 -8.39
CA ASP A 187 -7.28 4.38 -9.29
C ASP A 187 -6.15 5.04 -8.50
N GLU A 188 -4.90 4.65 -8.78
CA GLU A 188 -3.71 5.13 -8.06
C GLU A 188 -3.47 6.63 -8.28
N LYS A 189 -3.68 7.12 -9.49
CA LYS A 189 -3.49 8.54 -9.81
C LYS A 189 -4.46 9.38 -8.99
N PHE A 190 -5.72 8.98 -8.98
CA PHE A 190 -6.76 9.62 -8.18
C PHE A 190 -6.42 9.59 -6.68
N SER A 191 -6.09 8.41 -6.13
CA SER A 191 -5.81 8.26 -4.70
C SER A 191 -4.59 9.06 -4.27
N PHE A 192 -3.52 9.07 -5.07
CA PHE A 192 -2.31 9.80 -4.76
C PHE A 192 -2.48 11.32 -4.78
N TYR A 193 -3.39 11.82 -5.62
CA TYR A 193 -3.57 13.25 -5.81
C TYR A 193 -4.73 13.88 -5.04
N LEU A 194 -5.69 13.07 -4.56
CA LEU A 194 -6.90 13.56 -3.87
C LEU A 194 -6.62 14.52 -2.71
N ASP A 195 -5.62 14.22 -1.87
CA ASP A 195 -5.27 15.08 -0.73
C ASP A 195 -4.67 16.43 -1.16
N GLU A 196 -3.96 16.47 -2.29
CA GLU A 196 -3.47 17.74 -2.86
C GLU A 196 -4.59 18.56 -3.48
N TRP A 197 -5.50 17.92 -4.22
CA TRP A 197 -6.69 18.58 -4.73
C TRP A 197 -7.52 19.21 -3.60
N LEU A 198 -7.68 18.51 -2.47
CA LEU A 198 -8.37 19.05 -1.29
C LEU A 198 -7.66 20.27 -0.68
N LYS A 199 -6.33 20.37 -0.80
CA LYS A 199 -5.57 21.54 -0.34
C LYS A 199 -5.79 22.75 -1.26
N ILE A 200 -5.89 22.54 -2.57
CA ILE A 200 -6.22 23.59 -3.54
C ILE A 200 -7.62 24.19 -3.25
N GLY A 201 -8.60 23.33 -2.96
CA GLY A 201 -9.95 23.77 -2.58
C GLY A 201 -10.07 24.37 -1.18
N LYS A 202 -9.01 24.39 -0.36
CA LYS A 202 -9.09 24.75 1.07
C LYS A 202 -9.60 26.17 1.30
N THR A 203 -9.17 27.14 0.48
CA THR A 203 -9.60 28.54 0.59
C THR A 203 -11.10 28.67 0.34
N GLU A 204 -11.59 28.01 -0.71
CA GLU A 204 -13.00 28.06 -1.07
C GLU A 204 -13.88 27.29 -0.09
N PHE A 205 -13.42 26.14 0.38
CA PHE A 205 -14.06 25.42 1.48
C PHE A 205 -14.20 26.31 2.73
N ALA A 206 -13.14 27.04 3.12
CA ALA A 206 -13.19 27.96 4.25
C ALA A 206 -14.09 29.19 3.98
N ARG A 207 -14.29 29.59 2.72
CA ARG A 207 -15.26 30.62 2.32
C ARG A 207 -16.69 30.13 2.57
N LEU A 208 -17.01 28.92 2.12
CA LEU A 208 -18.31 28.28 2.34
C LEU A 208 -18.62 28.08 3.83
N GLN A 209 -17.63 27.66 4.63
CA GLN A 209 -17.81 27.52 6.08
C GLN A 209 -18.19 28.83 6.78
N ARG A 210 -17.75 29.98 6.25
CA ARG A 210 -18.11 31.31 6.75
C ARG A 210 -19.43 31.82 6.17
N LYS A 211 -20.13 31.01 5.37
CA LYS A 211 -21.37 31.38 4.66
C LYS A 211 -21.21 32.58 3.73
N ASN A 212 -19.99 32.80 3.24
CA ASN A 212 -19.73 33.84 2.25
C ASN A 212 -20.23 33.40 0.88
N LYS A 213 -20.64 34.36 0.04
CA LYS A 213 -21.08 34.09 -1.33
C LYS A 213 -20.01 33.33 -2.12
N SER A 214 -20.41 32.24 -2.75
CA SER A 214 -19.62 31.34 -3.58
C SER A 214 -20.48 30.85 -4.75
N LEU A 215 -19.85 30.40 -5.83
CA LEU A 215 -20.53 29.62 -6.87
C LEU A 215 -21.10 28.32 -6.29
N LEU A 216 -20.37 27.67 -5.38
CA LEU A 216 -20.76 26.40 -4.79
C LEU A 216 -21.86 26.61 -3.74
N ARG A 217 -22.77 25.65 -3.65
CA ARG A 217 -23.85 25.66 -2.66
C ARG A 217 -23.29 25.64 -1.22
N GLU A 218 -23.93 26.35 -0.29
CA GLU A 218 -23.51 26.43 1.14
C GLU A 218 -23.29 25.05 1.76
N TYR A 219 -24.09 24.07 1.34
CA TYR A 219 -23.98 22.67 1.78
C TYR A 219 -22.58 22.08 1.60
N GLY A 220 -21.82 22.50 0.56
CA GLY A 220 -20.44 22.08 0.35
C GLY A 220 -19.47 22.51 1.47
N GLY A 221 -19.83 23.50 2.29
CA GLY A 221 -19.08 23.92 3.47
C GLY A 221 -19.19 23.00 4.67
N THR A 222 -20.12 22.02 4.67
CA THR A 222 -20.40 21.15 5.82
C THR A 222 -19.16 20.35 6.25
N ASN A 223 -18.52 19.65 5.31
CA ASN A 223 -17.30 18.91 5.54
C ASN A 223 -16.58 18.65 4.20
N ARG A 224 -15.35 18.12 4.23
CA ARG A 224 -14.54 17.85 3.02
C ARG A 224 -15.11 16.76 2.08
N HIS A 225 -16.04 15.93 2.57
CA HIS A 225 -16.76 14.97 1.74
C HIS A 225 -17.84 15.67 0.92
N GLU A 226 -18.68 16.48 1.57
CA GLU A 226 -19.68 17.29 0.88
C GLU A 226 -19.04 18.28 -0.10
N PHE A 227 -17.94 18.93 0.30
CA PHE A 227 -17.20 19.82 -0.59
C PHE A 227 -16.80 19.14 -1.90
N PHE A 228 -16.25 17.92 -1.82
CA PHE A 228 -15.87 17.18 -3.01
C PHE A 228 -17.10 16.82 -3.85
N ALA A 229 -18.17 16.31 -3.23
CA ALA A 229 -19.38 15.92 -3.94
C ALA A 229 -20.04 17.10 -4.65
N VAL A 230 -20.15 18.27 -4.00
CA VAL A 230 -20.69 19.50 -4.61
C VAL A 230 -19.79 19.97 -5.76
N CYS A 231 -18.45 19.94 -5.61
CA CYS A 231 -17.56 20.24 -6.73
C CYS A 231 -17.77 19.29 -7.92
N ILE A 232 -18.02 18.00 -7.69
CA ILE A 232 -18.31 17.02 -8.75
C ILE A 232 -19.63 17.34 -9.47
N GLU A 233 -20.67 17.76 -8.74
CA GLU A 233 -21.94 18.18 -9.35
C GLU A 233 -21.71 19.36 -10.31
N HIS A 234 -21.11 20.45 -9.81
CA HIS A 234 -20.80 21.63 -10.64
C HIS A 234 -19.87 21.29 -11.82
N PHE A 235 -18.93 20.38 -11.62
CA PHE A 235 -17.99 19.94 -12.65
C PHE A 235 -18.69 19.33 -13.88
N PHE A 236 -19.70 18.50 -13.68
CA PHE A 236 -20.38 17.88 -14.81
C PHE A 236 -21.61 18.67 -15.29
N GLU A 237 -22.28 19.42 -14.42
CA GLU A 237 -23.51 20.13 -14.78
C GLU A 237 -23.28 21.53 -15.35
N ASN A 238 -22.35 22.30 -14.78
CA ASN A 238 -22.03 23.66 -15.24
C ASN A 238 -20.52 23.89 -15.32
N PRO A 239 -19.79 23.12 -16.14
CA PRO A 239 -18.33 23.20 -16.19
C PRO A 239 -17.79 24.56 -16.61
N LEU A 240 -18.51 25.29 -17.48
CA LEU A 240 -18.05 26.60 -17.96
C LEU A 240 -18.01 27.63 -16.83
N SER A 241 -19.13 27.81 -16.12
CA SER A 241 -19.20 28.71 -14.95
C SER A 241 -18.23 28.27 -13.86
N PHE A 242 -18.08 26.95 -13.64
CA PHE A 242 -17.12 26.45 -12.65
C PHE A 242 -15.66 26.78 -13.01
N LYS A 243 -15.29 26.66 -14.29
CA LYS A 243 -13.98 27.06 -14.79
C LYS A 243 -13.75 28.57 -14.69
N GLU A 244 -14.76 29.39 -14.94
CA GLU A 244 -14.64 30.85 -14.90
C GLU A 244 -14.51 31.39 -13.49
N GLU A 245 -15.31 30.90 -12.54
CA GLU A 245 -15.33 31.43 -11.16
C GLU A 245 -14.30 30.76 -10.24
N LEU A 246 -14.04 29.46 -10.42
CA LEU A 246 -13.12 28.67 -9.57
C LEU A 246 -12.12 27.87 -10.42
N PRO A 247 -11.30 28.55 -11.25
CA PRO A 247 -10.47 27.92 -12.26
C PRO A 247 -9.46 26.91 -11.68
N ASP A 248 -8.85 27.20 -10.53
CA ASP A 248 -7.88 26.28 -9.92
C ASP A 248 -8.54 24.97 -9.48
N ILE A 249 -9.74 25.05 -8.89
CA ILE A 249 -10.47 23.86 -8.44
C ILE A 249 -10.90 23.05 -9.65
N TYR A 250 -11.47 23.70 -10.68
CA TYR A 250 -11.84 23.06 -11.94
C TYR A 250 -10.66 22.37 -12.60
N ASN A 251 -9.55 23.08 -12.81
CA ASN A 251 -8.40 22.58 -13.55
C ASN A 251 -7.74 21.38 -12.86
N HIS A 252 -7.61 21.46 -11.54
CA HIS A 252 -7.06 20.36 -10.77
C HIS A 252 -8.04 19.19 -10.67
N LEU A 253 -9.36 19.42 -10.75
CA LEU A 253 -10.36 18.36 -10.84
C LEU A 253 -10.31 17.65 -12.19
N CYS A 254 -10.09 18.39 -13.28
CA CYS A 254 -9.83 17.79 -14.60
C CYS A 254 -8.63 16.84 -14.55
N PHE A 255 -7.53 17.28 -13.92
CA PHE A 255 -6.34 16.47 -13.74
C PHE A 255 -6.58 15.25 -12.83
N LEU A 256 -7.34 15.42 -11.74
CA LEU A 256 -7.68 14.37 -10.78
C LEU A 256 -8.55 13.26 -11.41
N LEU A 257 -9.58 13.63 -12.16
CA LEU A 257 -10.51 12.69 -12.81
C LEU A 257 -10.08 12.25 -14.20
N ASN A 258 -9.00 12.86 -14.72
CA ASN A 258 -8.50 12.67 -16.08
C ASN A 258 -9.56 12.94 -17.15
N GLN A 259 -10.38 13.98 -16.94
CA GLN A 259 -11.51 14.34 -17.78
C GLN A 259 -11.62 15.86 -17.90
N ASP A 260 -12.06 16.37 -19.04
CA ASP A 260 -12.45 17.76 -19.23
C ASP A 260 -13.89 17.80 -19.79
N PRO A 261 -14.90 18.12 -18.96
CA PRO A 261 -16.30 18.20 -19.38
C PRO A 261 -16.55 19.20 -20.53
N LEU A 262 -15.68 20.19 -20.71
CA LEU A 262 -15.76 21.13 -21.83
C LEU A 262 -15.21 20.55 -23.14
N ASN A 263 -14.48 19.44 -23.09
CA ASN A 263 -13.90 18.77 -24.27
C ASN A 263 -14.78 17.62 -24.79
N ASN A 264 -16.07 17.86 -24.93
CA ASN A 264 -17.05 16.86 -25.35
C ASN A 264 -16.74 16.22 -26.72
N ASN A 265 -16.22 16.99 -27.68
CA ASN A 265 -15.86 16.52 -29.02
C ASN A 265 -14.76 15.44 -29.04
N SER A 266 -13.95 15.36 -27.98
CA SER A 266 -12.86 14.38 -27.84
C SER A 266 -13.13 13.42 -26.67
N ASN A 267 -14.39 13.00 -26.48
CA ASN A 267 -14.80 12.09 -25.41
C ASN A 267 -14.35 12.55 -24.01
N TYR A 268 -14.34 13.86 -23.77
CA TYR A 268 -13.91 14.48 -22.51
C TYR A 268 -12.47 14.17 -22.12
N MET A 269 -11.62 13.77 -23.07
CA MET A 269 -10.21 13.48 -22.77
C MET A 269 -9.46 14.74 -22.33
N LEU A 270 -8.63 14.59 -21.31
CA LEU A 270 -7.69 15.62 -20.90
C LEU A 270 -6.52 15.67 -21.90
N ASN A 271 -6.37 16.76 -22.64
CA ASN A 271 -5.30 16.90 -23.64
C ASN A 271 -4.02 17.52 -23.04
N VAL A 272 -2.88 17.32 -23.71
CA VAL A 272 -1.58 17.87 -23.26
C VAL A 272 -1.61 19.41 -23.27
N ASN A 273 -2.25 19.99 -24.29
CA ASN A 273 -2.40 21.44 -24.44
C ASN A 273 -3.10 22.10 -23.25
N PHE A 274 -4.05 21.42 -22.62
CA PHE A 274 -4.74 21.87 -21.42
C PHE A 274 -3.73 22.04 -20.27
N LEU A 275 -2.91 21.02 -20.00
CA LEU A 275 -1.92 21.06 -18.93
C LEU A 275 -0.90 22.17 -19.15
N GLU A 276 -0.44 22.33 -20.39
CA GLU A 276 0.46 23.43 -20.76
C GLU A 276 -0.20 24.80 -20.58
N SER A 277 -1.48 24.94 -20.96
CA SER A 277 -2.20 26.21 -20.84
C SER A 277 -2.35 26.66 -19.38
N VAL A 278 -2.64 25.72 -18.47
CA VAL A 278 -2.75 26.01 -17.03
C VAL A 278 -1.38 26.41 -16.47
N ASN A 279 -0.33 25.65 -16.82
CA ASN A 279 1.03 25.88 -16.32
C ASN A 279 1.71 27.14 -16.85
N ARG A 280 1.26 27.70 -17.99
CA ARG A 280 1.76 28.99 -18.51
C ARG A 280 1.09 30.21 -17.86
N ASN A 281 -0.05 30.04 -17.17
CA ASN A 281 -0.81 31.15 -16.62
C ASN A 281 -0.37 31.46 -15.18
N ALA A 282 0.19 32.64 -14.95
CA ALA A 282 0.71 33.06 -13.64
C ALA A 282 -0.36 33.21 -12.54
N ARG A 283 -1.64 33.34 -12.89
CA ARG A 283 -2.75 33.42 -11.91
C ARG A 283 -3.26 32.07 -11.45
N LEU A 284 -2.94 30.99 -12.17
CA LEU A 284 -3.42 29.65 -11.88
C LEU A 284 -2.37 28.87 -11.11
N ILE A 285 -2.84 27.98 -10.23
CA ILE A 285 -1.97 27.02 -9.56
C ILE A 285 -1.50 26.00 -10.60
N PRO A 286 -0.18 25.79 -10.75
CA PRO A 286 0.34 24.87 -11.75
C PRO A 286 0.04 23.41 -11.37
N ILE A 287 -0.28 22.61 -12.39
CA ILE A 287 -0.44 21.16 -12.28
C ILE A 287 0.95 20.52 -12.22
N PRO A 288 1.20 19.62 -11.24
CA PRO A 288 2.52 19.01 -11.08
C PRO A 288 2.86 18.10 -12.25
N LYS A 289 4.14 18.10 -12.66
CA LYS A 289 4.66 17.19 -13.68
C LYS A 289 4.61 15.72 -13.26
N THR A 290 4.78 15.46 -11.96
CA THR A 290 4.75 14.13 -11.38
C THR A 290 3.92 14.12 -10.11
N ILE A 291 3.07 13.09 -9.96
CA ILE A 291 2.29 12.88 -8.74
C ILE A 291 3.14 12.06 -7.78
N LYS A 292 3.37 12.59 -6.59
CA LYS A 292 4.05 11.84 -5.52
C LYS A 292 3.13 10.73 -5.04
N LYS A 293 3.66 9.51 -4.92
CA LYS A 293 2.91 8.37 -4.37
C LYS A 293 2.50 8.67 -2.92
N ASN A 294 1.22 8.46 -2.61
CA ASN A 294 0.64 8.62 -1.27
C ASN A 294 0.11 7.26 -0.79
N TYR A 295 0.82 6.64 0.13
CA TYR A 295 0.56 5.27 0.58
C TYR A 295 -0.54 5.15 1.62
N LYS A 296 -1.10 6.27 2.08
CA LYS A 296 -2.24 6.30 3.02
C LYS A 296 -3.42 5.41 2.58
N TYR A 297 -3.56 5.18 1.28
CA TYR A 297 -4.65 4.41 0.67
C TYR A 297 -4.26 2.97 0.31
N HIS A 298 -2.98 2.59 0.45
CA HIS A 298 -2.52 1.24 0.18
C HIS A 298 -2.54 0.37 1.44
N THR A 299 -2.93 -0.89 1.26
CA THR A 299 -2.88 -1.90 2.33
C THR A 299 -1.51 -2.56 2.48
N TRP A 300 -0.61 -2.38 1.50
CA TRP A 300 0.68 -3.06 1.44
C TRP A 300 1.82 -2.12 1.00
N HIS A 301 3.01 -2.35 1.56
CA HIS A 301 4.26 -1.66 1.24
C HIS A 301 5.45 -2.59 1.51
N TRP A 302 6.56 -2.43 0.77
CA TRP A 302 7.76 -3.29 0.88
C TRP A 302 8.37 -3.33 2.29
N THR A 303 8.06 -2.35 3.13
CA THR A 303 8.48 -2.34 4.54
C THR A 303 8.00 -3.59 5.28
N TYR A 304 6.81 -4.12 4.99
CA TYR A 304 6.33 -5.38 5.59
C TYR A 304 7.18 -6.58 5.19
N SER A 305 7.65 -6.62 3.94
CA SER A 305 8.60 -7.64 3.49
C SER A 305 9.94 -7.54 4.23
N VAL A 306 10.40 -6.31 4.52
CA VAL A 306 11.61 -6.11 5.33
C VAL A 306 11.43 -6.57 6.77
N MET A 307 10.24 -6.40 7.36
CA MET A 307 9.93 -6.96 8.68
C MET A 307 10.05 -8.49 8.69
N LEU A 308 9.42 -9.14 7.72
CA LEU A 308 9.46 -10.60 7.61
C LEU A 308 10.89 -11.07 7.37
N PHE A 309 11.61 -10.45 6.43
CA PHE A 309 12.97 -10.81 6.10
C PHE A 309 13.93 -10.63 7.29
N GLY A 310 13.80 -9.53 8.04
CA GLY A 310 14.60 -9.30 9.24
C GLY A 310 14.41 -10.43 10.26
N ILE A 311 13.17 -10.86 10.55
CA ILE A 311 12.91 -11.97 11.47
C ILE A 311 13.66 -13.22 11.04
N PHE A 312 13.50 -13.63 9.77
CA PHE A 312 14.16 -14.83 9.24
C PHE A 312 15.68 -14.71 9.28
N LEU A 313 16.21 -13.57 8.85
CA LEU A 313 17.65 -13.31 8.83
C LEU A 313 18.25 -13.32 10.25
N GLY A 314 17.56 -12.74 11.23
CA GLY A 314 17.94 -12.77 12.63
C GLY A 314 18.01 -14.17 13.20
N ILE A 315 16.98 -14.98 12.98
CA ILE A 315 16.94 -16.38 13.46
C ILE A 315 18.08 -17.18 12.82
N ILE A 316 18.24 -17.09 11.50
CA ILE A 316 19.29 -17.82 10.77
C ILE A 316 20.67 -17.42 11.28
N THR A 317 20.91 -16.12 11.47
CA THR A 317 22.22 -15.65 11.97
C THR A 317 22.49 -16.09 13.40
N MET A 318 21.49 -16.03 14.28
CA MET A 318 21.62 -16.55 15.65
C MET A 318 21.84 -18.07 15.70
N MET A 319 21.34 -18.83 14.73
CA MET A 319 21.59 -20.27 14.64
C MET A 319 22.97 -20.61 14.06
N LEU A 320 23.43 -19.84 13.06
CA LEU A 320 24.65 -20.14 12.32
C LEU A 320 25.91 -19.56 12.96
N PHE A 321 25.81 -18.41 13.66
CA PHE A 321 26.95 -17.68 14.19
C PHE A 321 27.10 -17.58 15.74
N PRO A 322 26.40 -18.35 16.60
CA PRO A 322 26.47 -18.14 18.06
C PRO A 322 27.85 -18.46 18.66
N SER A 323 28.69 -19.22 17.95
CA SER A 323 30.04 -19.63 18.37
C SER A 323 31.18 -18.75 17.81
N PHE A 324 30.87 -17.58 17.23
CA PHE A 324 31.84 -16.77 16.48
C PHE A 324 32.09 -15.36 17.05
N THR A 325 31.52 -14.99 18.20
CA THR A 325 31.73 -13.66 18.80
C THR A 325 32.11 -13.78 20.28
N ILE A 326 33.11 -12.98 20.73
CA ILE A 326 33.46 -12.87 22.16
C ILE A 326 32.39 -12.05 22.91
N ILE A 327 31.76 -11.10 22.21
CA ILE A 327 30.76 -10.23 22.78
C ILE A 327 29.57 -11.08 23.25
N PRO A 328 29.19 -10.99 24.54
CA PRO A 328 27.97 -11.63 25.02
C PRO A 328 26.78 -11.25 24.15
N ILE A 329 25.90 -12.20 23.89
CA ILE A 329 24.70 -11.97 23.05
C ILE A 329 23.90 -10.77 23.55
N GLU A 330 23.83 -10.56 24.86
CA GLU A 330 23.17 -9.41 25.49
C GLU A 330 23.72 -8.06 25.01
N ASP A 331 25.04 -7.93 24.90
CA ASP A 331 25.68 -6.69 24.49
C ASP A 331 25.57 -6.47 22.98
N LEU A 332 25.61 -7.55 22.20
CA LEU A 332 25.34 -7.50 20.76
C LEU A 332 23.90 -7.05 20.48
N VAL A 333 22.94 -7.52 21.27
CA VAL A 333 21.54 -7.08 21.20
C VAL A 333 21.42 -5.60 21.58
N LYS A 334 22.11 -5.11 22.61
CA LYS A 334 22.13 -3.68 22.96
C LYS A 334 22.68 -2.82 21.83
N ILE A 335 23.79 -3.24 21.20
CA ILE A 335 24.39 -2.53 20.07
C ILE A 335 23.43 -2.50 18.86
N ALA A 336 22.82 -3.65 18.54
CA ALA A 336 21.82 -3.74 17.47
C ALA A 336 20.60 -2.87 17.76
N LEU A 337 20.16 -2.79 19.02
CA LEU A 337 19.06 -1.93 19.45
C LEU A 337 19.41 -0.45 19.25
N ILE A 338 20.60 0.00 19.65
CA ILE A 338 21.06 1.38 19.44
C ILE A 338 21.12 1.69 17.93
N GLY A 339 21.70 0.79 17.13
CA GLY A 339 21.77 0.95 15.67
C GLY A 339 20.38 1.02 15.03
N ALA A 340 19.44 0.18 15.48
CA ALA A 340 18.06 0.20 15.01
C ALA A 340 17.34 1.50 15.40
N VAL A 341 17.51 1.99 16.63
CA VAL A 341 16.94 3.28 17.08
C VAL A 341 17.44 4.42 16.20
N LEU A 342 18.75 4.49 15.94
CA LEU A 342 19.32 5.54 15.07
C LEU A 342 18.78 5.45 13.64
N ALA A 343 18.79 4.25 13.03
CA ALA A 343 18.28 4.03 11.68
C ALA A 343 16.78 4.36 11.56
N THR A 344 16.01 4.09 12.61
CA THR A 344 14.56 4.32 12.64
C THR A 344 14.20 5.78 12.85
N LEU A 345 14.97 6.55 13.64
CA LEU A 345 14.75 7.99 13.80
C LEU A 345 14.80 8.75 12.47
N PHE A 346 15.74 8.39 11.58
CA PHE A 346 15.81 8.97 10.23
C PHE A 346 14.61 8.59 9.35
N GLN A 347 14.10 7.37 9.51
CA GLN A 347 13.02 6.85 8.66
C GLN A 347 11.62 7.20 9.17
N TYR A 348 11.45 7.49 10.46
CA TYR A 348 10.14 7.74 11.08
C TYR A 348 9.40 8.89 10.39
N ARG A 349 10.10 10.00 10.12
CA ARG A 349 9.49 11.15 9.46
C ARG A 349 9.02 10.81 8.05
N TYR A 350 9.77 10.00 7.32
CA TYR A 350 9.39 9.60 5.97
C TYR A 350 8.26 8.55 5.96
N LEU A 351 8.39 7.48 6.74
CA LEU A 351 7.47 6.33 6.73
C LEU A 351 6.17 6.58 7.50
N VAL A 352 6.20 7.37 8.57
CA VAL A 352 5.02 7.62 9.42
C VAL A 352 4.43 9.01 9.14
N ILE A 353 5.22 10.07 9.28
CA ILE A 353 4.69 11.44 9.24
C ILE A 353 4.34 11.89 7.81
N ASN A 354 5.28 11.77 6.87
CA ASN A 354 5.15 12.40 5.55
C ASN A 354 4.26 11.59 4.60
N ASN A 355 4.39 10.26 4.61
CA ASN A 355 3.73 9.40 3.63
C ASN A 355 2.68 8.45 4.22
N ASN A 356 2.54 8.40 5.56
CA ASN A 356 1.59 7.53 6.26
C ASN A 356 1.67 6.05 5.80
N ILE A 357 2.88 5.58 5.50
CA ILE A 357 3.15 4.22 5.01
C ILE A 357 2.92 3.19 6.13
N LEU A 358 3.40 3.49 7.34
CA LEU A 358 3.24 2.64 8.53
C LEU A 358 2.54 3.42 9.63
N LYS A 359 1.64 2.76 10.37
CA LYS A 359 1.15 3.32 11.63
C LYS A 359 2.29 3.35 12.65
N PRO A 360 2.23 4.22 13.67
CA PRO A 360 3.27 4.30 14.69
C PRO A 360 3.61 2.94 15.34
N MET A 361 2.60 2.10 15.60
CA MET A 361 2.81 0.77 16.17
C MET A 361 3.48 -0.19 15.17
N ASP A 362 3.03 -0.21 13.92
CA ASP A 362 3.63 -1.04 12.86
C ASP A 362 5.07 -0.62 12.56
N PHE A 363 5.38 0.66 12.73
CA PHE A 363 6.73 1.19 12.63
C PHE A 363 7.66 0.68 13.74
N VAL A 364 7.16 0.54 14.96
CA VAL A 364 7.91 -0.08 16.07
C VAL A 364 8.19 -1.54 15.73
N LEU A 365 7.19 -2.28 15.24
CA LEU A 365 7.41 -3.65 14.77
C LEU A 365 8.44 -3.68 13.63
N TYR A 366 8.41 -2.70 12.71
CA TYR A 366 9.39 -2.58 11.64
C TYR A 366 10.81 -2.35 12.13
N ALA A 367 10.98 -1.50 13.14
CA ALA A 367 12.26 -1.28 13.80
C ALA A 367 12.81 -2.58 14.41
N PHE A 368 11.98 -3.28 15.19
CA PHE A 368 12.38 -4.45 15.96
C PHE A 368 12.56 -5.71 15.11
N PHE A 369 11.66 -5.95 14.17
CA PHE A 369 11.62 -7.19 13.40
C PHE A 369 12.27 -7.05 12.02
N GLY A 370 12.35 -5.84 11.47
CA GLY A 370 13.01 -5.59 10.19
C GLY A 370 14.45 -5.14 10.36
N ILE A 371 14.64 -3.97 10.96
CA ILE A 371 15.95 -3.30 10.99
C ILE A 371 16.91 -3.95 11.98
N MET A 372 16.50 -4.16 13.23
CA MET A 372 17.38 -4.69 14.28
C MET A 372 18.05 -6.03 13.90
N PRO A 373 17.32 -7.02 13.35
CA PRO A 373 17.95 -8.28 12.93
C PRO A 373 18.88 -8.13 11.73
N ALA A 374 18.57 -7.20 10.81
CA ALA A 374 19.44 -6.89 9.67
C ALA A 374 20.76 -6.26 10.13
N VAL A 375 20.71 -5.36 11.12
CA VAL A 375 21.89 -4.78 11.75
C VAL A 375 22.72 -5.86 12.46
N LEU A 376 22.07 -6.75 13.21
CA LEU A 376 22.71 -7.88 13.87
C LEU A 376 23.42 -8.81 12.87
N CYS A 377 22.74 -9.13 11.77
CA CYS A 377 23.32 -9.92 10.68
C CYS A 377 24.55 -9.25 10.07
N LEU A 378 24.49 -7.94 9.83
CA LEU A 378 25.61 -7.19 9.30
C LEU A 378 26.82 -7.24 10.24
N PHE A 379 26.59 -7.15 11.56
CA PHE A 379 27.65 -7.32 12.56
C PHE A 379 28.27 -8.71 12.51
N PHE A 380 27.47 -9.77 12.45
CA PHE A 380 28.01 -11.13 12.33
C PHE A 380 28.77 -11.36 11.03
N LEU A 381 28.25 -10.84 9.91
CA LEU A 381 28.87 -10.99 8.60
C LEU A 381 30.18 -10.21 8.49
N THR A 382 30.23 -8.98 9.00
CA THR A 382 31.47 -8.19 9.04
C THR A 382 32.51 -8.83 9.95
N ASN A 383 32.10 -9.37 11.11
CA ASN A 383 32.99 -10.13 11.97
C ASN A 383 33.51 -11.41 11.30
N PHE A 384 32.71 -12.07 10.47
CA PHE A 384 33.12 -13.25 9.71
C PHE A 384 34.08 -12.92 8.56
N LEU A 385 33.83 -11.83 7.83
CA LEU A 385 34.57 -11.47 6.62
C LEU A 385 35.88 -10.74 6.88
N VAL A 386 35.95 -9.94 7.96
CA VAL A 386 37.16 -9.18 8.28
C VAL A 386 37.97 -9.92 9.34
N SER A 387 38.96 -10.70 8.90
CA SER A 387 39.95 -11.33 9.77
C SER A 387 41.15 -10.41 9.96
N SER A 388 41.44 -10.00 11.20
CA SER A 388 42.58 -9.15 11.58
C SER A 388 43.84 -9.94 11.99
N GLY A 389 43.91 -11.25 11.70
CA GLY A 389 45.10 -12.08 11.91
C GLY A 389 44.83 -13.32 12.78
N ILE A 390 45.81 -14.20 12.93
CA ILE A 390 45.72 -15.38 13.81
C ILE A 390 46.57 -15.14 15.06
N VAL A 391 45.96 -15.15 16.24
CA VAL A 391 46.66 -15.18 17.53
C VAL A 391 46.82 -16.63 17.97
N VAL A 392 48.02 -16.98 18.39
CA VAL A 392 48.37 -18.33 18.86
C VAL A 392 48.67 -18.23 20.35
N GLU A 393 47.93 -18.98 21.17
CA GLU A 393 48.18 -19.07 22.62
C GLU A 393 48.62 -20.49 22.98
N ASP A 394 49.63 -20.57 23.84
CA ASP A 394 50.12 -21.82 24.42
C ASP A 394 49.61 -21.92 25.87
N HIS A 395 48.91 -23.02 26.18
CA HIS A 395 48.32 -23.27 27.49
C HIS A 395 48.96 -24.49 28.14
N LYS A 396 49.18 -24.48 29.45
CA LYS A 396 49.58 -25.68 30.21
C LYS A 396 48.36 -26.47 30.63
N ILE A 397 48.37 -27.79 30.45
CA ILE A 397 47.28 -28.66 30.88
C ILE A 397 47.49 -29.01 32.35
N ILE A 398 46.59 -28.53 33.22
CA ILE A 398 46.59 -28.84 34.66
C ILE A 398 45.86 -30.17 34.91
N ASN A 399 44.71 -30.37 34.26
CA ASN A 399 43.88 -31.55 34.46
C ASN A 399 43.02 -31.86 33.24
N ILE A 400 42.69 -33.13 33.03
CA ILE A 400 41.82 -33.62 31.97
C ILE A 400 40.74 -34.50 32.59
N ILE A 401 39.48 -34.08 32.51
CA ILE A 401 38.33 -34.81 33.04
C ILE A 401 37.53 -35.35 31.85
N ASN A 402 37.46 -36.68 31.72
CA ASN A 402 36.71 -37.34 30.66
C ASN A 402 35.24 -37.50 31.08
N ARG A 403 34.31 -36.97 30.28
CA ARG A 403 32.85 -37.05 30.48
C ARG A 403 32.16 -37.67 29.25
N GLY A 404 32.65 -38.84 28.82
CA GLY A 404 32.02 -39.63 27.76
C GLY A 404 32.31 -39.07 26.36
N GLU A 405 31.36 -38.35 25.77
CA GLU A 405 31.54 -37.72 24.45
C GLU A 405 32.30 -36.38 24.53
N GLU A 406 32.53 -35.87 25.74
CA GLU A 406 33.19 -34.59 26.00
C GLU A 406 34.38 -34.76 26.95
N ILE A 407 35.40 -33.93 26.75
CA ILE A 407 36.59 -33.87 27.57
C ILE A 407 36.71 -32.45 28.11
N VAL A 408 36.83 -32.32 29.43
CA VAL A 408 37.00 -31.05 30.11
C VAL A 408 38.48 -30.88 30.44
N PHE A 409 39.11 -29.90 29.81
CA PHE A 409 40.47 -29.48 30.11
C PHE A 409 40.46 -28.35 31.13
N GLN A 410 41.30 -28.48 32.14
CA GLN A 410 41.67 -27.41 33.03
C GLN A 410 43.03 -26.88 32.60
N LEU A 411 43.07 -25.65 32.12
CA LEU A 411 44.24 -25.04 31.47
C LEU A 411 44.79 -23.88 32.29
N GLU A 412 46.11 -23.69 32.29
CA GLU A 412 46.80 -22.51 32.83
C GLU A 412 47.41 -21.71 31.69
N ASN A 413 47.34 -20.37 31.75
CA ASN A 413 48.07 -19.48 30.85
C ASN A 413 48.73 -18.38 31.69
N ASP A 414 50.02 -18.14 31.49
CA ASP A 414 50.82 -17.13 32.18
C ASP A 414 50.27 -15.70 31.99
N SER A 415 49.42 -15.47 30.98
CA SER A 415 48.86 -14.17 30.63
C SER A 415 47.64 -13.74 31.48
N TYR A 416 46.94 -14.66 32.14
CA TYR A 416 45.71 -14.40 32.91
C TYR A 416 45.84 -14.67 34.42
N GLY A 417 47.06 -14.96 34.90
CA GLY A 417 47.35 -15.33 36.29
C GLY A 417 46.93 -16.76 36.66
N LYS A 418 47.18 -17.18 37.91
CA LYS A 418 47.00 -18.55 38.45
C LYS A 418 45.53 -19.04 38.52
N TYR A 419 44.63 -18.53 37.68
CA TYR A 419 43.24 -18.97 37.61
C TYR A 419 43.09 -20.03 36.53
N PRO A 420 42.67 -21.26 36.88
CA PRO A 420 42.51 -22.32 35.91
C PRO A 420 41.34 -22.04 34.96
N LEU A 421 41.61 -22.03 33.67
CA LEU A 421 40.62 -21.89 32.60
C LEU A 421 39.99 -23.26 32.29
N ILE A 422 38.69 -23.40 32.49
CA ILE A 422 37.97 -24.64 32.17
C ILE A 422 37.46 -24.57 30.73
N ARG A 423 37.74 -25.61 29.94
CA ARG A 423 37.31 -25.73 28.53
C ARG A 423 36.81 -27.14 28.24
N THR A 424 35.59 -27.24 27.73
CA THR A 424 34.99 -28.51 27.31
C THR A 424 35.13 -28.67 25.80
N MET A 425 35.63 -29.82 25.36
CA MET A 425 35.82 -30.14 23.95
C MET A 425 35.22 -31.50 23.62
N LYS A 426 34.69 -31.68 22.40
CA LYS A 426 34.18 -32.99 21.97
C LYS A 426 35.33 -33.96 21.74
N LYS A 427 35.19 -35.19 22.20
CA LYS A 427 36.21 -36.23 22.06
C LYS A 427 36.57 -36.49 20.58
N SER A 428 35.60 -36.42 19.68
CA SER A 428 35.80 -36.58 18.23
C SER A 428 36.64 -35.48 17.55
N SER A 429 36.81 -34.32 18.20
CA SER A 429 37.64 -33.23 17.71
C SER A 429 39.07 -33.28 18.23
N ILE A 430 39.42 -34.28 19.03
CA ILE A 430 40.72 -34.44 19.68
C ILE A 430 41.35 -35.76 19.23
N PRO A 431 42.60 -35.76 18.77
CA PRO A 431 43.30 -37.01 18.45
C PRO A 431 43.40 -37.91 19.69
N ASP A 432 43.13 -39.21 19.54
CA ASP A 432 43.24 -40.20 20.63
C ASP A 432 44.65 -40.25 21.25
N THR A 433 45.66 -39.76 20.54
CA THR A 433 47.06 -39.68 20.97
C THR A 433 47.31 -38.70 22.12
N ILE A 434 46.39 -37.77 22.43
CA ILE A 434 46.56 -36.85 23.57
C ILE A 434 46.57 -37.61 24.90
N TYR A 435 45.87 -38.76 24.98
CA TYR A 435 45.75 -39.56 26.20
C TYR A 435 46.99 -40.42 26.50
N GLU A 436 47.70 -40.88 25.47
CA GLU A 436 48.78 -41.86 25.61
C GLU A 436 50.17 -41.24 25.77
N LYS A 437 50.37 -39.99 25.33
CA LYS A 437 51.70 -39.36 25.24
C LYS A 437 52.03 -38.30 26.30
N GLY A 438 51.13 -38.05 27.26
CA GLY A 438 51.44 -37.18 28.41
C GLY A 438 51.76 -35.74 28.04
N TYR A 439 51.03 -35.16 27.08
CA TYR A 439 51.22 -33.76 26.68
C TYR A 439 50.93 -32.80 27.83
N THR A 440 51.88 -31.89 28.10
CA THR A 440 51.78 -30.90 29.18
C THR A 440 51.29 -29.54 28.70
N THR A 441 51.27 -29.30 27.38
CA THR A 441 50.90 -28.01 26.79
C THR A 441 50.00 -28.18 25.55
N LEU A 442 49.03 -27.28 25.39
CA LEU A 442 48.08 -27.21 24.29
C LEU A 442 48.20 -25.86 23.57
N ARG A 443 48.49 -25.88 22.27
CA ARG A 443 48.53 -24.69 21.42
C ARG A 443 47.19 -24.46 20.74
N ILE A 444 46.55 -23.32 21.01
CA ILE A 444 45.25 -22.96 20.44
C ILE A 444 45.43 -21.78 19.47
N LYS A 445 44.93 -21.94 18.24
CA LYS A 445 44.91 -20.87 17.24
C LYS A 445 43.54 -20.18 17.21
N PHE A 446 43.54 -18.88 17.43
CA PHE A 446 42.37 -18.02 17.35
C PHE A 446 42.50 -17.10 16.12
N GLY A 447 41.51 -17.04 15.24
CA GLY A 447 41.44 -16.02 14.19
C GLY A 447 40.72 -14.78 14.73
N ASN A 448 41.29 -13.59 14.62
CA ASN A 448 40.67 -12.37 15.14
C ASN A 448 39.68 -11.84 14.11
N GLY A 449 38.40 -11.70 14.48
CA GLY A 449 37.47 -10.80 13.81
C GLY A 449 37.47 -9.42 14.48
N ILE A 450 36.89 -8.40 13.84
CA ILE A 450 36.72 -7.04 14.41
C ILE A 450 36.02 -7.09 15.79
N MET A 451 35.16 -8.09 16.03
CA MET A 451 34.37 -8.26 17.26
C MET A 451 34.79 -9.52 18.07
N GLY A 452 35.94 -10.14 17.76
CA GLY A 452 36.55 -11.20 18.58
C GLY A 452 36.98 -12.48 17.84
N TYR A 453 37.47 -13.45 18.61
CA TYR A 453 38.17 -14.65 18.13
C TYR A 453 37.24 -15.73 17.55
N LYS A 454 37.62 -16.29 16.40
CA LYS A 454 37.17 -17.55 15.80
C LYS A 454 38.13 -18.65 16.22
N THR A 455 37.68 -19.67 16.96
CA THR A 455 38.49 -20.87 17.16
C THR A 455 38.55 -21.65 15.86
N HIS A 456 39.68 -21.58 15.15
CA HIS A 456 39.99 -22.50 14.06
C HIS A 456 40.76 -23.68 14.65
N LEU A 457 40.03 -24.68 15.13
CA LEU A 457 40.58 -26.03 15.23
C LEU A 457 40.52 -26.63 13.83
N ASN A 458 41.52 -26.34 12.99
CA ASN A 458 41.70 -27.08 11.74
C ASN A 458 43.15 -27.55 11.62
N ASN A 459 43.29 -28.86 11.86
CA ASN A 459 44.05 -29.83 11.10
C ASN A 459 45.51 -29.48 10.72
N GLN A 460 46.44 -30.27 11.29
CA GLN A 460 47.88 -30.40 10.94
C GLN A 460 48.77 -29.19 11.34
N LEU A 461 49.99 -29.27 11.88
CA LEU A 461 51.04 -30.23 12.31
C LEU A 461 51.82 -29.47 13.43
N PHE A 462 52.53 -30.01 14.43
CA PHE A 462 53.52 -31.10 14.56
C PHE A 462 53.52 -31.63 15.99
#